data_AF-A0A5E7B6G2-F1
#
_entry.id   AF-A0A5E7B6G2-F1
#
_cell.length_a   1.000
_cell.length_b   1.000
_cell.length_c   1.000
_cell.angle_alpha   90.00
_cell.angle_beta   90.00
_cell.angle_gamma   90.00
#
_symmetry.space_group_name_H-M   'P 1'
#
loop_
_entity.id
_entity.type
_entity.pdbx_description
1 polymer ?
#
loop_
_entity_poly.entity_id
_entity_poly.type
_entity_poly.pdbx_seq_one_letter_code
_entity_poly.pdbx_strand_id
1 'polypeptide(L)'
;MAENVNVCSECAFDPFLGEQIQLNGRAVVCGLCNLTRTCSPLSEIVTCVEDALGKHVCVGTHRHVGSDGDFSVTHGESIEHWIILMFGCSASEPVVGAVCSNLTSFRRDDEYLKRSFTHEHIGLKWGEFEEGVKHGSRFFNQHAREYLDWLFEGLHKYSAESEALAVVRVLTPENAPPIYRARTCMTSSSVDEISADPATKLGAPPKALAGEGRMNPNGVPAFYGAFKRITCVAELRPPVSGTVVSGEFRLNKPVSVLDFERFENADLGLEPSVFDPDYFRKSGRREFLKYLHEKITAPVLPGSERNYLVSQFIAEYLATCVEPRIDGVIFKSVQDPSGSNITLFSHVVCVETALQWEFDGSHGVRGPRQSDPPRISYVNESLVQHSIAAVEYRPVDNVILENAKSCETT
;
A
#
# COMPACT_ATOMS: atom_id res chain seq x y z
N MET A 1 -45.35 -3.80 -21.31
CA MET A 1 -45.39 -5.13 -21.97
C MET A 1 -44.00 -5.78 -21.95
N ALA A 2 -43.41 -5.97 -20.77
CA ALA A 2 -42.06 -6.55 -20.62
C ALA A 2 -42.00 -7.69 -19.58
N GLU A 3 -43.15 -8.32 -19.29
CA GLU A 3 -43.27 -9.22 -18.13
C GLU A 3 -42.50 -10.55 -18.24
N ASN A 4 -41.85 -10.87 -19.37
CA ASN A 4 -41.16 -12.17 -19.53
C ASN A 4 -39.88 -12.10 -20.39
N VAL A 5 -39.18 -10.96 -20.44
CA VAL A 5 -37.87 -10.92 -21.12
C VAL A 5 -36.82 -11.52 -20.18
N ASN A 6 -36.08 -12.52 -20.65
CA ASN A 6 -34.98 -13.14 -19.90
C ASN A 6 -33.63 -12.74 -20.52
N VAL A 7 -32.62 -12.52 -19.68
CA VAL A 7 -31.26 -12.13 -20.09
C VAL A 7 -30.28 -13.24 -19.68
N CYS A 8 -29.50 -13.76 -20.64
CA CYS A 8 -28.49 -14.79 -20.36
C CYS A 8 -27.18 -14.20 -19.82
N SER A 9 -26.36 -15.03 -19.18
CA SER A 9 -25.06 -14.65 -18.62
C SER A 9 -24.16 -13.91 -19.61
N GLU A 10 -24.12 -14.33 -20.88
CA GLU A 10 -23.29 -13.70 -21.91
C GLU A 10 -23.82 -12.33 -22.36
N CYS A 11 -25.15 -12.13 -22.34
CA CYS A 11 -25.75 -10.85 -22.71
C CYS A 11 -25.75 -9.85 -21.56
N ALA A 12 -25.38 -10.28 -20.35
CA ALA A 12 -25.17 -9.39 -19.23
C ALA A 12 -23.82 -8.66 -19.32
N PHE A 13 -22.85 -9.18 -20.09
CA PHE A 13 -21.48 -8.66 -20.31
C PHE A 13 -20.59 -8.54 -19.05
N ASP A 14 -21.12 -8.08 -17.93
CA ASP A 14 -20.41 -8.00 -16.67
C ASP A 14 -20.13 -9.41 -16.10
N PRO A 15 -18.87 -9.74 -15.75
CA PRO A 15 -18.50 -11.06 -15.27
C PRO A 15 -19.20 -11.49 -13.98
N PHE A 16 -19.37 -10.57 -13.02
CA PHE A 16 -20.00 -10.87 -11.73
C PHE A 16 -21.48 -11.17 -11.93
N LEU A 17 -22.18 -10.33 -12.67
CA LEU A 17 -23.59 -10.52 -12.99
C LEU A 17 -23.80 -11.79 -13.82
N GLY A 18 -22.91 -12.07 -14.77
CA GLY A 18 -22.89 -13.31 -15.53
C GLY A 18 -22.77 -14.55 -14.64
N GLU A 19 -21.87 -14.54 -13.66
CA GLU A 19 -21.73 -15.60 -12.66
C GLU A 19 -22.98 -15.74 -11.79
N GLN A 20 -23.57 -14.64 -11.31
CA GLN A 20 -24.82 -14.68 -10.54
C GLN A 20 -25.98 -15.28 -11.34
N ILE A 21 -26.07 -14.96 -12.64
CA ILE A 21 -27.05 -15.56 -13.55
C ILE A 21 -26.79 -17.06 -13.70
N GLN A 22 -25.53 -17.49 -13.83
CA GLN A 22 -25.21 -18.92 -13.93
C GLN A 22 -25.58 -19.69 -12.67
N LEU A 23 -25.38 -19.10 -11.49
CA LEU A 23 -25.64 -19.72 -10.19
C LEU A 23 -27.15 -19.82 -9.87
N ASN A 24 -27.90 -18.75 -10.12
CA ASN A 24 -29.28 -18.62 -9.65
C ASN A 24 -30.33 -18.71 -10.77
N GLY A 25 -29.90 -18.61 -12.03
CA GLY A 25 -30.77 -18.55 -13.19
C GLY A 25 -31.34 -19.90 -13.62
N ARG A 26 -32.13 -19.87 -14.69
CA ARG A 26 -32.77 -21.06 -15.27
C ARG A 26 -32.45 -21.17 -16.76
N ALA A 27 -32.36 -22.39 -17.28
CA ALA A 27 -32.14 -22.62 -18.70
C ALA A 27 -33.41 -22.30 -19.51
N VAL A 28 -33.43 -21.12 -20.13
CA VAL A 28 -34.56 -20.60 -20.93
C VAL A 28 -34.04 -19.85 -22.16
N VAL A 29 -34.93 -19.51 -23.09
CA VAL A 29 -34.58 -18.70 -24.26
C VAL A 29 -34.30 -17.26 -23.82
N CYS A 30 -33.11 -16.76 -24.13
CA CYS A 30 -32.72 -15.37 -23.91
C CYS A 30 -33.49 -14.45 -24.86
N GLY A 31 -34.16 -13.43 -24.33
CA GLY A 31 -34.91 -12.45 -25.11
C GLY A 31 -34.03 -11.47 -25.89
N LEU A 32 -32.71 -11.46 -25.67
CA LEU A 32 -31.77 -10.58 -26.36
C LEU A 32 -31.04 -11.29 -27.53
N CYS A 33 -30.59 -12.53 -27.32
CA CYS A 33 -29.83 -13.29 -28.34
C CYS A 33 -30.58 -14.49 -28.93
N ASN A 34 -31.78 -14.81 -28.45
CA ASN A 34 -32.62 -15.95 -28.88
C ASN A 34 -31.98 -17.34 -28.68
N LEU A 35 -30.88 -17.45 -27.95
CA LEU A 35 -30.26 -18.72 -27.59
C LEU A 35 -30.81 -19.25 -26.27
N THR A 36 -30.89 -20.58 -26.14
CA THR A 36 -31.23 -21.23 -24.86
C THR A 36 -29.98 -21.29 -23.99
N ARG A 37 -29.99 -20.55 -22.88
CA ARG A 37 -28.88 -20.43 -21.94
C ARG A 37 -29.43 -20.25 -20.52
N THR A 38 -28.55 -20.30 -19.52
CA THR A 38 -28.93 -19.89 -18.16
C THR A 38 -29.23 -18.39 -18.16
N CYS A 39 -30.45 -18.01 -17.79
CA CYS A 39 -30.93 -16.63 -17.81
C CYS A 39 -31.58 -16.25 -16.48
N SER A 40 -31.62 -14.95 -16.23
CA SER A 40 -32.41 -14.29 -15.18
C SER A 40 -33.45 -13.35 -15.84
N PRO A 41 -34.62 -13.14 -15.22
CA PRO A 41 -35.58 -12.14 -15.67
C PRO A 41 -34.96 -10.74 -15.80
N LEU A 42 -35.31 -10.00 -16.86
CA LEU A 42 -34.84 -8.62 -17.08
C LEU A 42 -35.17 -7.71 -15.89
N SER A 43 -36.29 -7.94 -15.21
CA SER A 43 -36.66 -7.18 -14.01
C SER A 43 -35.63 -7.29 -12.89
N GLU A 44 -35.02 -8.47 -12.69
CA GLU A 44 -33.98 -8.66 -11.67
C GLU A 44 -32.71 -7.89 -12.08
N ILE A 45 -32.32 -7.97 -13.35
CA ILE A 45 -31.18 -7.21 -13.89
C ILE A 45 -31.40 -5.70 -13.73
N VAL A 46 -32.60 -5.21 -14.05
CA VAL A 46 -32.96 -3.79 -13.89
C VAL A 46 -32.88 -3.38 -12.42
N THR A 47 -33.37 -4.20 -11.49
CA THR A 47 -33.23 -3.91 -10.04
C THR A 47 -31.77 -3.84 -9.61
N CYS A 48 -30.91 -4.76 -10.08
CA CYS A 48 -29.47 -4.69 -9.80
C CYS A 48 -28.82 -3.42 -10.35
N VAL A 49 -29.20 -2.99 -11.56
CA VAL A 49 -28.71 -1.76 -12.18
C VAL A 49 -29.18 -0.52 -11.42
N GLU A 50 -30.45 -0.46 -11.01
CA GLU A 50 -30.96 0.67 -10.22
C GLU A 50 -30.27 0.80 -8.86
N ASP A 51 -30.03 -0.32 -8.17
CA ASP A 51 -29.29 -0.32 -6.90
C ASP A 51 -27.84 0.15 -7.11
N ALA A 52 -27.15 -0.34 -8.15
CA ALA A 52 -25.82 0.11 -8.51
C ALA A 52 -25.79 1.61 -8.85
N LEU A 53 -26.71 2.09 -9.70
CA LEU A 53 -26.81 3.51 -10.04
C LEU A 53 -27.09 4.38 -8.80
N GLY A 54 -27.99 3.95 -7.93
CA GLY A 54 -28.31 4.66 -6.68
C GLY A 54 -27.10 4.82 -5.75
N LYS A 55 -26.15 3.89 -5.83
CA LYS A 55 -24.89 3.90 -5.10
C LYS A 55 -23.81 4.72 -5.79
N HIS A 56 -23.76 4.73 -7.12
CA HIS A 56 -22.64 5.27 -7.89
C HIS A 56 -22.85 6.65 -8.50
N VAL A 57 -24.10 7.08 -8.70
CA VAL A 57 -24.38 8.35 -9.39
C VAL A 57 -25.41 9.22 -8.66
N CYS A 58 -25.36 10.52 -8.91
CA CYS A 58 -26.37 11.47 -8.46
C CYS A 58 -26.71 12.46 -9.59
N VAL A 59 -27.93 12.99 -9.54
CA VAL A 59 -28.37 14.04 -10.48
C VAL A 59 -27.60 15.32 -10.18
N GLY A 60 -27.04 15.97 -11.20
CA GLY A 60 -26.59 17.35 -11.06
C GLY A 60 -25.44 17.77 -11.97
N THR A 61 -25.01 19.02 -11.74
CA THR A 61 -23.81 19.66 -12.30
C THR A 61 -22.84 19.97 -11.15
N HIS A 62 -21.57 19.63 -11.28
CA HIS A 62 -20.57 19.89 -10.25
C HIS A 62 -20.04 21.32 -10.44
N ARG A 63 -20.27 22.20 -9.46
CA ARG A 63 -19.62 23.52 -9.41
C ARG A 63 -18.33 23.40 -8.60
N HIS A 64 -17.19 23.39 -9.28
CA HIS A 64 -15.88 23.54 -8.63
C HIS A 64 -15.64 25.03 -8.42
N VAL A 65 -15.27 25.44 -7.20
CA VAL A 65 -14.84 26.81 -6.90
C VAL A 65 -13.34 26.77 -6.68
N GLY A 66 -12.59 27.40 -7.57
CA GLY A 66 -11.13 27.52 -7.45
C GLY A 66 -10.74 28.38 -6.25
N SER A 67 -9.48 28.22 -5.81
CA SER A 67 -8.88 29.03 -4.73
C SER A 67 -8.98 30.54 -4.98
N ASP A 68 -9.12 30.94 -6.25
CA ASP A 68 -9.14 32.33 -6.72
C ASP A 68 -10.57 32.88 -6.87
N GLY A 69 -11.59 32.11 -6.49
CA GLY A 69 -13.00 32.48 -6.57
C GLY A 69 -13.66 32.26 -7.93
N ASP A 70 -12.93 31.74 -8.92
CA ASP A 70 -13.47 31.31 -10.21
C ASP A 70 -14.26 30.00 -10.06
N PHE A 71 -15.27 29.74 -10.90
CA PHE A 71 -16.02 28.50 -10.85
C PHE A 71 -16.14 27.80 -12.20
N SER A 72 -15.84 26.50 -12.22
CA SER A 72 -16.10 25.64 -13.38
C SER A 72 -17.31 24.74 -13.11
N VAL A 73 -18.20 24.62 -14.10
CA VAL A 73 -19.33 23.71 -14.05
C VAL A 73 -19.00 22.46 -14.86
N THR A 74 -18.95 21.30 -14.21
CA THR A 74 -18.86 20.01 -14.86
C THR A 74 -20.27 19.47 -15.09
N HIS A 75 -20.61 19.26 -16.35
CA HIS A 75 -21.87 18.61 -16.75
C HIS A 75 -21.81 17.10 -16.49
N GLY A 76 -22.95 16.52 -16.16
CA GLY A 76 -23.07 15.07 -15.97
C GLY A 76 -23.21 14.34 -17.30
N GLU A 77 -23.14 13.01 -17.24
CA GLU A 77 -23.34 12.14 -18.39
C GLU A 77 -24.77 11.57 -18.39
N SER A 78 -25.26 11.15 -19.55
CA SER A 78 -26.60 10.54 -19.67
C SER A 78 -26.67 9.20 -18.93
N ILE A 79 -27.89 8.77 -18.57
CA ILE A 79 -28.06 7.46 -17.92
C ILE A 79 -27.60 6.28 -18.79
N GLU A 80 -27.75 6.43 -20.11
CA GLU A 80 -27.28 5.44 -21.08
C GLU A 80 -25.76 5.29 -21.04
N HIS A 81 -25.02 6.40 -20.92
CA HIS A 81 -23.57 6.38 -20.76
C HIS A 81 -23.16 5.59 -19.51
N TRP A 82 -23.84 5.80 -18.38
CA TRP A 82 -23.58 5.06 -17.15
C TRP A 82 -23.85 3.56 -17.30
N ILE A 83 -24.96 3.18 -17.93
CA ILE A 83 -25.31 1.78 -18.17
C ILE A 83 -24.27 1.08 -19.06
N ILE A 84 -23.80 1.76 -20.12
CA ILE A 84 -22.73 1.28 -21.00
C ILE A 84 -21.47 1.01 -20.18
N LEU A 85 -21.06 1.96 -19.31
CA LEU A 85 -19.91 1.80 -18.42
C LEU A 85 -20.07 0.63 -17.44
N MET A 86 -21.24 0.49 -16.82
CA MET A 86 -21.51 -0.57 -15.83
C MET A 86 -21.43 -1.97 -16.43
N PHE A 87 -21.95 -2.16 -17.65
CA PHE A 87 -21.88 -3.44 -18.36
C PHE A 87 -20.56 -3.65 -19.11
N GLY A 88 -19.76 -2.60 -19.33
CA GLY A 88 -18.53 -2.68 -20.11
C GLY A 88 -18.78 -3.05 -21.58
N CYS A 89 -19.91 -2.62 -22.15
CA CYS A 89 -20.35 -3.03 -23.48
C CYS A 89 -20.53 -1.84 -24.44
N SER A 90 -20.97 -2.08 -25.68
CA SER A 90 -21.20 -1.01 -26.66
C SER A 90 -22.64 -0.48 -26.59
N ALA A 91 -22.87 0.77 -26.99
CA ALA A 91 -24.20 1.37 -27.04
C ALA A 91 -25.18 0.59 -27.95
N SER A 92 -24.66 -0.16 -28.92
CA SER A 92 -25.47 -0.99 -29.82
C SER A 92 -25.97 -2.29 -29.18
N GLU A 93 -25.51 -2.65 -27.98
CA GLU A 93 -25.93 -3.89 -27.35
C GLU A 93 -27.39 -3.83 -26.89
N PRO A 94 -28.22 -4.85 -27.22
CA PRO A 94 -29.65 -4.84 -26.88
C PRO A 94 -29.95 -4.70 -25.38
N VAL A 95 -29.02 -5.12 -24.52
CA VAL A 95 -29.16 -5.03 -23.06
C VAL A 95 -29.26 -3.58 -22.59
N VAL A 96 -28.51 -2.65 -23.21
CA VAL A 96 -28.51 -1.22 -22.84
C VAL A 96 -29.90 -0.64 -23.07
N GLY A 97 -30.45 -0.81 -24.27
CA GLY A 97 -31.80 -0.34 -24.61
C GLY A 97 -32.89 -1.01 -23.77
N ALA A 98 -32.76 -2.32 -23.48
CA ALA A 98 -33.69 -3.06 -22.64
C ALA A 98 -33.72 -2.52 -21.21
N VAL A 99 -32.55 -2.30 -20.60
CA VAL A 99 -32.45 -1.75 -19.23
C VAL A 99 -32.92 -0.30 -19.20
N CYS A 100 -32.42 0.58 -20.09
CA CYS A 100 -32.82 1.98 -20.18
C CYS A 100 -34.34 2.17 -20.33
N SER A 101 -35.05 1.21 -20.91
CA SER A 101 -36.50 1.29 -21.13
C SER A 101 -37.33 0.83 -19.93
N ASN A 102 -36.71 0.16 -18.97
CA ASN A 102 -37.37 -0.41 -17.80
C ASN A 102 -36.88 0.21 -16.47
N LEU A 103 -35.93 1.15 -16.50
CA LEU A 103 -35.60 1.97 -15.33
C LEU A 103 -36.83 2.75 -14.86
N THR A 104 -37.02 2.79 -13.55
CA THR A 104 -38.12 3.47 -12.86
C THR A 104 -37.63 4.66 -12.03
N SER A 105 -36.42 4.55 -11.49
CA SER A 105 -35.84 5.50 -10.54
C SER A 105 -34.93 6.54 -11.19
N PHE A 106 -34.59 6.36 -12.47
CA PHE A 106 -33.66 7.20 -13.24
C PHE A 106 -34.32 7.65 -14.54
N ARG A 107 -34.16 8.93 -14.90
CA ARG A 107 -34.74 9.56 -16.08
C ARG A 107 -33.70 9.66 -17.18
N ARG A 108 -34.14 9.55 -18.44
CA ARG A 108 -33.24 9.66 -19.60
C ARG A 108 -32.80 11.09 -19.91
N ASP A 109 -33.61 12.07 -19.52
CA ASP A 109 -33.37 13.48 -19.80
C ASP A 109 -32.52 14.18 -18.72
N ASP A 110 -32.19 13.47 -17.64
CA ASP A 110 -31.33 13.98 -16.57
C ASP A 110 -29.85 13.69 -16.86
N GLU A 111 -28.98 14.57 -16.38
CA GLU A 111 -27.52 14.37 -16.37
C GLU A 111 -27.08 13.85 -14.99
N TYR A 112 -26.23 12.82 -15.00
CA TYR A 112 -25.76 12.12 -13.82
C TYR A 112 -24.25 12.23 -13.67
N LEU A 113 -23.81 12.56 -12.45
CA LEU A 113 -22.40 12.60 -12.09
C LEU A 113 -22.04 11.39 -11.26
N LYS A 114 -20.77 10.96 -11.36
CA LYS A 114 -20.20 10.01 -10.43
C LYS A 114 -20.34 10.60 -9.03
N ARG A 115 -20.97 9.87 -8.11
CA ARG A 115 -20.84 10.20 -6.70
C ARG A 115 -19.35 10.08 -6.36
N SER A 116 -18.80 11.15 -5.81
CA SER A 116 -17.55 11.03 -5.06
C SER A 116 -17.83 10.07 -3.92
N PHE A 117 -17.43 8.82 -4.08
CA PHE A 117 -17.29 7.91 -2.95
C PHE A 117 -16.21 8.55 -2.10
N THR A 118 -16.61 9.25 -1.04
CA THR A 118 -15.67 10.02 -0.26
C THR A 118 -14.68 9.05 0.38
N HIS A 119 -13.40 9.29 0.12
CA HIS A 119 -12.27 8.73 0.85
C HIS A 119 -12.46 8.81 2.38
N GLU A 120 -13.42 9.60 2.88
CA GLU A 120 -13.87 9.68 4.26
C GLU A 120 -14.02 8.31 4.93
N HIS A 121 -14.62 7.29 4.30
CA HIS A 121 -14.82 6.01 4.99
C HIS A 121 -13.51 5.21 5.17
N ILE A 122 -12.60 5.30 4.20
CA ILE A 122 -11.29 4.63 4.26
C ILE A 122 -10.34 5.42 5.17
N GLY A 123 -10.33 6.74 5.03
CA GLY A 123 -9.57 7.65 5.87
C GLY A 123 -9.99 7.57 7.34
N LEU A 124 -11.30 7.42 7.61
CA LEU A 124 -11.81 7.16 8.95
C LEU A 124 -11.26 5.84 9.50
N LYS A 125 -11.36 4.73 8.75
CA LYS A 125 -10.83 3.42 9.19
C LYS A 125 -9.31 3.46 9.43
N TRP A 126 -8.58 4.16 8.57
CA TRP A 126 -7.15 4.39 8.78
C TRP A 126 -6.90 5.21 10.04
N GLY A 127 -7.67 6.27 10.28
CA GLY A 127 -7.60 7.08 11.50
C GLY A 127 -7.91 6.28 12.77
N GLU A 128 -8.93 5.42 12.73
CA GLU A 128 -9.27 4.49 13.83
C GLU A 128 -8.14 3.49 14.09
N PHE A 129 -7.53 2.95 13.03
CA PHE A 129 -6.35 2.10 13.14
C PHE A 129 -5.16 2.83 13.76
N GLU A 130 -4.83 4.03 13.27
CA GLU A 130 -3.74 4.83 13.82
C GLU A 130 -3.97 5.17 15.29
N GLU A 131 -5.17 5.62 15.65
CA GLU A 131 -5.56 5.96 17.02
C GLU A 131 -5.47 4.71 17.91
N GLY A 132 -5.99 3.57 17.44
CA GLY A 132 -5.94 2.30 18.16
C GLY A 132 -4.52 1.79 18.41
N VAL A 133 -3.59 2.00 17.48
CA VAL A 133 -2.18 1.63 17.65
C VAL A 133 -1.43 2.66 18.52
N LYS A 134 -1.68 3.95 18.34
CA LYS A 134 -0.98 5.01 19.08
C LYS A 134 -1.46 5.09 20.54
N HIS A 135 -2.77 5.01 20.77
CA HIS A 135 -3.44 5.33 22.03
C HIS A 135 -4.25 4.16 22.63
N GLY A 136 -4.45 3.07 21.89
CA GLY A 136 -5.19 1.89 22.33
C GLY A 136 -4.34 0.67 22.73
N SER A 137 -4.93 -0.52 22.57
CA SER A 137 -4.36 -1.81 23.02
C SER A 137 -3.37 -2.42 22.01
N ARG A 138 -2.18 -1.85 21.90
CA ARG A 138 -1.15 -2.23 20.90
C ARG A 138 -0.97 -3.73 20.65
N PHE A 139 -0.72 -4.51 21.70
CA PHE A 139 -0.33 -5.93 21.53
C PHE A 139 -1.50 -6.87 21.23
N PHE A 140 -2.72 -6.49 21.61
CA PHE A 140 -3.93 -7.31 21.47
C PHE A 140 -5.05 -6.52 20.79
N ASN A 141 -4.68 -5.76 19.75
CA ASN A 141 -5.63 -4.95 18.99
C ASN A 141 -6.27 -5.79 17.87
N GLN A 142 -7.38 -6.46 18.19
CA GLN A 142 -8.11 -7.28 17.22
C GLN A 142 -8.63 -6.45 16.03
N HIS A 143 -9.12 -5.23 16.26
CA HIS A 143 -9.60 -4.35 15.19
C HIS A 143 -8.47 -3.97 14.21
N ALA A 144 -7.29 -3.65 14.75
CA ALA A 144 -6.12 -3.34 13.92
C ALA A 144 -5.67 -4.57 13.11
N ARG A 145 -5.70 -5.75 13.72
CA ARG A 145 -5.42 -7.01 13.01
C ARG A 145 -6.41 -7.25 11.88
N GLU A 146 -7.71 -7.17 12.15
CA GLU A 146 -8.76 -7.37 11.13
C GLU A 146 -8.65 -6.36 9.98
N TYR A 147 -8.29 -5.12 10.30
CA TYR A 147 -8.02 -4.10 9.30
C TYR A 147 -6.82 -4.46 8.41
N LEU A 148 -5.70 -4.91 9.00
CA LEU A 148 -4.53 -5.34 8.23
C LEU A 148 -4.75 -6.65 7.47
N ASP A 149 -5.52 -7.59 8.03
CA ASP A 149 -5.97 -8.81 7.36
C ASP A 149 -6.74 -8.44 6.09
N TRP A 150 -7.74 -7.55 6.20
CA TRP A 150 -8.46 -7.03 5.04
C TRP A 150 -7.55 -6.29 4.07
N LEU A 151 -6.65 -5.42 4.56
CA LEU A 151 -5.81 -4.57 3.71
C LEU A 151 -4.80 -5.37 2.89
N PHE A 152 -4.19 -6.40 3.49
CA PHE A 152 -3.11 -7.19 2.91
C PHE A 152 -3.55 -8.60 2.45
N GLU A 153 -4.85 -8.90 2.46
CA GLU A 153 -5.39 -10.17 1.96
C GLU A 153 -5.00 -10.44 0.49
N GLY A 154 -4.27 -11.53 0.24
CA GLY A 154 -3.94 -11.94 -1.13
C GLY A 154 -2.86 -11.09 -1.81
N LEU A 155 -1.98 -10.42 -1.06
CA LEU A 155 -0.83 -9.68 -1.60
C LEU A 155 -0.02 -10.46 -2.64
N HIS A 156 0.18 -11.77 -2.43
CA HIS A 156 0.92 -12.64 -3.33
C HIS A 156 0.23 -12.89 -4.68
N LYS A 157 -1.06 -12.54 -4.81
CA LYS A 157 -1.83 -12.71 -6.06
C LYS A 157 -1.69 -11.50 -6.98
N TYR A 158 -1.34 -10.33 -6.44
CA TYR A 158 -1.27 -9.10 -7.23
C TYR A 158 -0.10 -9.14 -8.21
N SER A 159 -0.42 -8.90 -9.49
CA SER A 159 0.49 -9.00 -10.63
C SER A 159 1.27 -10.32 -10.71
N ALA A 160 0.71 -11.45 -10.26
CA ALA A 160 1.38 -12.75 -10.30
C ALA A 160 1.84 -13.17 -11.72
N GLU A 161 1.19 -12.63 -12.75
CA GLU A 161 1.52 -12.87 -14.17
C GLU A 161 2.72 -12.03 -14.67
N SER A 162 3.18 -11.04 -13.89
CA SER A 162 4.33 -10.19 -14.23
C SER A 162 5.22 -9.96 -13.00
N GLU A 163 6.37 -10.62 -12.98
CA GLU A 163 7.40 -10.42 -11.94
C GLU A 163 7.83 -8.95 -11.81
N ALA A 164 7.72 -8.16 -12.89
CA ALA A 164 8.04 -6.74 -12.89
C ALA A 164 7.02 -5.89 -12.10
N LEU A 165 5.78 -6.34 -11.97
CA LEU A 165 4.69 -5.60 -11.32
C LEU A 165 4.21 -6.22 -10.00
N ALA A 166 4.73 -7.40 -9.64
CA ALA A 166 4.37 -8.08 -8.39
C ALA A 166 4.75 -7.24 -7.17
N VAL A 167 3.80 -6.96 -6.28
CA VAL A 167 4.06 -6.18 -5.05
C VAL A 167 4.88 -6.98 -4.04
N VAL A 168 4.69 -8.31 -3.98
CA VAL A 168 5.58 -9.20 -3.24
C VAL A 168 6.64 -9.71 -4.19
N ARG A 169 7.90 -9.35 -3.92
CA ARG A 169 9.06 -9.70 -4.74
C ARG A 169 9.87 -10.77 -4.04
N VAL A 170 10.28 -11.78 -4.79
CA VAL A 170 11.28 -12.76 -4.32
C VAL A 170 12.65 -12.32 -4.82
N LEU A 171 13.49 -11.83 -3.91
CA LEU A 171 14.87 -11.47 -4.22
C LEU A 171 15.78 -12.66 -3.91
N THR A 172 16.44 -13.20 -4.92
CA THR A 172 17.42 -14.29 -4.83
C THR A 172 18.85 -13.75 -4.86
N PRO A 173 19.86 -14.53 -4.43
CA PRO A 173 21.27 -14.10 -4.53
C PRO A 173 21.69 -13.66 -5.94
N GLU A 174 21.09 -14.24 -6.98
CA GLU A 174 21.43 -14.00 -8.39
C GLU A 174 20.74 -12.75 -8.96
N ASN A 175 19.51 -12.44 -8.53
CA ASN A 175 18.72 -11.33 -9.08
C ASN A 175 18.75 -10.06 -8.21
N ALA A 176 19.14 -10.19 -6.94
CA ALA A 176 19.05 -9.10 -5.99
C ALA A 176 20.07 -7.99 -6.30
N PRO A 177 19.63 -6.71 -6.38
CA PRO A 177 20.57 -5.61 -6.48
C PRO A 177 21.50 -5.57 -5.25
N PRO A 178 22.70 -4.97 -5.38
CA PRO A 178 23.55 -4.72 -4.23
C PRO A 178 22.81 -3.91 -3.16
N ILE A 179 22.98 -4.30 -1.90
CA ILE A 179 22.37 -3.58 -0.77
C ILE A 179 23.49 -2.86 -0.02
N TYR A 180 23.41 -1.54 0.06
CA TYR A 180 24.40 -0.74 0.77
C TYR A 180 23.87 -0.32 2.14
N ARG A 181 24.76 -0.36 3.14
CA ARG A 181 24.50 0.20 4.46
C ARG A 181 25.66 1.09 4.90
N ALA A 182 25.33 2.14 5.64
CA ALA A 182 26.28 3.15 6.07
C ALA A 182 26.08 3.53 7.54
N ARG A 183 27.13 4.10 8.15
CA ARG A 183 27.13 4.65 9.50
C ARG A 183 27.84 6.00 9.51
N THR A 184 27.26 6.97 10.21
CA THR A 184 27.94 8.24 10.52
C THR A 184 29.03 7.98 11.55
N CYS A 185 30.22 8.50 11.28
CA CYS A 185 31.42 8.35 12.10
C CYS A 185 31.78 9.72 12.67
N MET A 186 31.65 9.88 13.99
CA MET A 186 31.96 11.15 14.68
C MET A 186 33.45 11.28 15.01
N THR A 187 34.21 10.18 14.99
CA THR A 187 35.63 10.11 15.35
C THR A 187 36.40 9.21 14.40
N SER A 188 37.72 9.40 14.27
CA SER A 188 38.58 8.47 13.53
C SER A 188 38.51 7.05 14.09
N SER A 189 38.43 6.89 15.41
CA SER A 189 38.28 5.60 16.08
C SER A 189 37.04 4.82 15.59
N SER A 190 35.94 5.51 15.31
CA SER A 190 34.74 4.84 14.78
C SER A 190 34.94 4.30 13.35
N VAL A 191 35.79 4.95 12.55
CA VAL A 191 36.20 4.45 11.24
C VAL A 191 37.10 3.23 11.39
N ASP A 192 38.08 3.29 12.30
CA ASP A 192 39.02 2.19 12.56
C ASP A 192 38.28 0.93 13.06
N GLU A 193 37.30 1.10 13.96
CA GLU A 193 36.46 0.00 14.43
C GLU A 193 35.65 -0.66 13.30
N ILE A 194 35.06 0.15 12.42
CA ILE A 194 34.32 -0.38 11.25
C ILE A 194 35.29 -1.05 10.28
N SER A 195 36.47 -0.48 10.07
CA SER A 195 37.50 -1.05 9.19
C SER A 195 38.01 -2.40 9.69
N ALA A 196 38.15 -2.56 11.01
CA ALA A 196 38.60 -3.80 11.64
C ALA A 196 37.58 -4.95 11.55
N ASP A 197 36.27 -4.66 11.61
CA ASP A 197 35.20 -5.66 11.47
C ASP A 197 33.95 -5.06 10.77
N PRO A 198 34.01 -4.85 9.44
CA PRO A 198 32.95 -4.15 8.72
C PRO A 198 31.66 -4.95 8.67
N ALA A 199 31.74 -6.28 8.62
CA ALA A 199 30.59 -7.16 8.58
C ALA A 199 29.71 -7.01 9.82
N THR A 200 30.32 -7.02 11.01
CA THR A 200 29.58 -6.86 12.28
C THR A 200 29.15 -5.40 12.49
N LYS A 201 30.05 -4.44 12.25
CA LYS A 201 29.80 -3.02 12.59
C LYS A 201 28.82 -2.34 11.65
N LEU A 202 28.76 -2.74 10.38
CA LEU A 202 27.73 -2.31 9.43
C LEU A 202 26.49 -3.23 9.46
N GLY A 203 26.59 -4.42 10.06
CA GLY A 203 25.49 -5.39 10.19
C GLY A 203 24.33 -4.94 11.09
N ALA A 204 23.32 -5.81 11.23
CA ALA A 204 22.23 -5.58 12.17
C ALA A 204 22.78 -5.53 13.61
N PRO A 205 22.36 -4.55 14.44
CA PRO A 205 22.87 -4.46 15.81
C PRO A 205 22.40 -5.67 16.63
N PRO A 206 23.17 -6.10 17.65
CA PRO A 206 22.69 -7.07 18.63
C PRO A 206 21.38 -6.61 19.29
N LYS A 207 20.54 -7.55 19.73
CA LYS A 207 19.21 -7.27 20.34
C LYS A 207 19.29 -6.19 21.44
N ALA A 208 20.30 -6.25 22.31
CA ALA A 208 20.48 -5.28 23.41
C ALA A 208 20.86 -3.85 22.97
N LEU A 209 21.35 -3.67 21.74
CA LEU A 209 21.76 -2.38 21.17
C LEU A 209 20.85 -1.92 20.03
N ALA A 210 19.80 -2.69 19.72
CA ALA A 210 18.86 -2.36 18.66
C ALA A 210 17.98 -1.19 19.10
N GLY A 211 18.27 0.00 18.59
CA GLY A 211 17.42 1.16 18.75
C GLY A 211 16.09 1.02 18.00
N GLU A 212 15.16 1.91 18.29
CA GLU A 212 13.90 2.00 17.54
C GLU A 212 14.12 2.58 16.14
N GLY A 213 13.37 2.08 15.17
CA GLY A 213 13.33 2.59 13.80
C GLY A 213 11.91 2.53 13.24
N ARG A 214 11.72 2.99 12.00
CA ARG A 214 10.40 3.02 11.35
C ARG A 214 9.74 1.64 11.30
N MET A 215 10.52 0.60 11.05
CA MET A 215 10.05 -0.77 10.81
C MET A 215 10.39 -1.73 11.95
N ASN A 216 10.93 -1.24 13.07
CA ASN A 216 11.29 -2.09 14.21
C ASN A 216 11.16 -1.34 15.54
N PRO A 217 10.57 -1.95 16.58
CA PRO A 217 10.62 -1.38 17.93
C PRO A 217 12.03 -1.50 18.53
N ASN A 218 12.27 -0.76 19.62
CA ASN A 218 13.47 -0.89 20.42
C ASN A 218 13.64 -2.36 20.89
N GLY A 219 14.88 -2.87 20.84
CA GLY A 219 15.22 -4.24 21.22
C GLY A 219 15.01 -5.29 20.11
N VAL A 220 14.37 -4.93 18.99
CA VAL A 220 14.16 -5.81 17.83
C VAL A 220 15.06 -5.34 16.69
N PRO A 221 16.13 -6.08 16.32
CA PRO A 221 17.01 -5.65 15.25
C PRO A 221 16.33 -5.68 13.88
N ALA A 222 16.74 -4.74 13.03
CA ALA A 222 16.47 -4.76 11.60
C ALA A 222 17.69 -4.25 10.83
N PHE A 223 17.79 -4.65 9.56
CA PHE A 223 18.81 -4.16 8.66
C PHE A 223 18.19 -3.14 7.71
N TYR A 224 18.61 -1.88 7.81
CA TYR A 224 18.23 -0.82 6.89
C TYR A 224 19.34 -0.60 5.89
N GLY A 225 19.03 -0.70 4.60
CA GLY A 225 19.95 -0.39 3.52
C GLY A 225 19.27 0.29 2.34
N ALA A 226 20.03 0.56 1.30
CA ALA A 226 19.54 1.11 0.04
C ALA A 226 20.18 0.42 -1.16
N PHE A 227 19.49 0.41 -2.30
CA PHE A 227 20.03 -0.23 -3.52
C PHE A 227 21.10 0.61 -4.23
N LYS A 228 21.28 1.88 -3.83
CA LYS A 228 22.39 2.73 -4.28
C LYS A 228 23.15 3.24 -3.07
N ARG A 229 24.48 3.24 -3.17
CA ARG A 229 25.37 3.71 -2.10
C ARG A 229 25.10 5.17 -1.73
N ILE A 230 24.85 6.03 -2.72
CA ILE A 230 24.57 7.45 -2.49
C ILE A 230 23.26 7.67 -1.72
N THR A 231 22.20 6.92 -2.05
CA THR A 231 20.92 6.95 -1.31
C THR A 231 21.13 6.61 0.16
N CYS A 232 21.95 5.58 0.45
CA CYS A 232 22.27 5.20 1.82
C CYS A 232 22.99 6.31 2.60
N VAL A 233 23.92 7.03 1.97
CA VAL A 233 24.59 8.18 2.59
C VAL A 233 23.61 9.33 2.80
N ALA A 234 22.73 9.60 1.83
CA ALA A 234 21.72 10.66 1.92
C ALA A 234 20.71 10.44 3.05
N GLU A 235 20.24 9.20 3.26
CA GLU A 235 19.32 8.84 4.34
C GLU A 235 19.87 9.11 5.75
N LEU A 236 21.20 9.08 5.92
CA LEU A 236 21.83 9.41 7.20
C LEU A 236 21.81 10.91 7.53
N ARG A 237 21.52 11.77 6.54
CA ARG A 237 21.54 13.24 6.65
C ARG A 237 22.79 13.79 7.38
N PRO A 238 24.00 13.36 6.99
CA PRO A 238 25.21 13.78 7.67
C PRO A 238 25.45 15.30 7.47
N PRO A 239 26.03 16.00 8.46
CA PRO A 239 26.41 17.40 8.29
C PRO A 239 27.56 17.55 7.29
N VAL A 240 27.74 18.77 6.76
CA VAL A 240 28.96 19.13 6.00
C VAL A 240 30.20 18.86 6.86
N SER A 241 31.24 18.32 6.24
CA SER A 241 32.46 17.81 6.87
C SER A 241 32.25 16.58 7.77
N GLY A 242 31.03 16.03 7.83
CA GLY A 242 30.78 14.74 8.45
C GLY A 242 31.51 13.61 7.72
N THR A 243 31.86 12.56 8.47
CA THR A 243 32.42 11.32 7.90
C THR A 243 31.36 10.23 7.94
N VAL A 244 31.19 9.52 6.84
CA VAL A 244 30.31 8.35 6.74
C VAL A 244 31.12 7.18 6.20
N VAL A 245 30.91 5.98 6.74
CA VAL A 245 31.48 4.75 6.20
C VAL A 245 30.36 3.88 5.69
N SER A 246 30.49 3.37 4.47
CA SER A 246 29.52 2.45 3.86
C SER A 246 30.15 1.19 3.31
N GLY A 247 29.34 0.14 3.24
CA GLY A 247 29.72 -1.17 2.73
C GLY A 247 28.58 -1.82 1.96
N GLU A 248 28.93 -2.77 1.11
CA GLU A 248 27.99 -3.56 0.33
C GLU A 248 27.67 -4.87 1.05
N PHE A 249 26.41 -5.28 0.92
CA PHE A 249 25.88 -6.56 1.35
C PHE A 249 25.15 -7.23 0.19
N ARG A 250 25.16 -8.56 0.21
CA ARG A 250 24.43 -9.41 -0.74
C ARG A 250 23.60 -10.44 0.00
N LEU A 251 22.47 -10.78 -0.60
CA LEU A 251 21.68 -11.91 -0.14
C LEU A 251 22.41 -13.21 -0.46
N ASN A 252 22.36 -14.17 0.47
CA ASN A 252 22.92 -15.51 0.30
C ASN A 252 21.83 -16.60 0.25
N LYS A 253 20.57 -16.22 0.49
CA LYS A 253 19.36 -17.03 0.30
C LYS A 253 18.22 -16.14 -0.20
N PRO A 254 17.18 -16.71 -0.83
CA PRO A 254 16.00 -15.96 -1.22
C PRO A 254 15.29 -15.29 -0.04
N VAL A 255 14.74 -14.10 -0.27
CA VAL A 255 13.88 -13.37 0.66
C VAL A 255 12.64 -12.84 -0.05
N SER A 256 11.49 -12.91 0.62
CA SER A 256 10.23 -12.36 0.13
C SER A 256 10.00 -10.96 0.69
N VAL A 257 10.02 -9.92 -0.14
CA VAL A 257 9.87 -8.52 0.31
C VAL A 257 8.63 -7.88 -0.26
N LEU A 258 7.92 -7.10 0.55
CA LEU A 258 6.83 -6.27 0.08
C LEU A 258 7.38 -4.94 -0.45
N ASP A 259 7.13 -4.65 -1.72
CA ASP A 259 7.57 -3.44 -2.40
C ASP A 259 6.44 -2.41 -2.44
N PHE A 260 6.50 -1.43 -1.53
CA PHE A 260 5.47 -0.40 -1.44
C PHE A 260 5.44 0.51 -2.68
N GLU A 261 6.57 0.70 -3.35
CA GLU A 261 6.66 1.53 -4.57
C GLU A 261 5.81 0.93 -5.71
N ARG A 262 5.66 -0.40 -5.73
CA ARG A 262 4.88 -1.07 -6.77
C ARG A 262 3.38 -0.90 -6.60
N PHE A 263 2.85 -0.55 -5.43
CA PHE A 263 1.40 -0.38 -5.27
C PHE A 263 0.82 0.71 -6.18
N GLU A 264 1.58 1.75 -6.49
CA GLU A 264 1.15 2.84 -7.38
C GLU A 264 0.81 2.32 -8.80
N ASN A 265 1.55 1.32 -9.27
CA ASN A 265 1.48 0.79 -10.63
C ASN A 265 1.09 -0.69 -10.71
N ALA A 266 0.76 -1.32 -9.57
CA ALA A 266 0.46 -2.74 -9.51
C ALA A 266 -0.87 -3.05 -10.20
N ASP A 267 -0.89 -4.18 -10.89
CA ASP A 267 -2.14 -4.81 -11.28
C ASP A 267 -2.74 -5.49 -10.02
N LEU A 268 -3.65 -4.76 -9.37
CA LEU A 268 -4.39 -5.24 -8.20
C LEU A 268 -5.53 -6.19 -8.58
N GLY A 269 -5.41 -6.84 -9.75
CA GLY A 269 -6.43 -7.69 -10.35
C GLY A 269 -7.53 -6.90 -11.04
N LEU A 270 -8.49 -7.66 -11.59
CA LEU A 270 -9.70 -7.13 -12.22
C LEU A 270 -10.39 -6.10 -11.32
N GLU A 271 -10.83 -5.01 -11.92
CA GLU A 271 -11.65 -4.02 -11.23
C GLU A 271 -12.89 -4.71 -10.65
N PRO A 272 -13.25 -4.43 -9.38
CA PRO A 272 -14.48 -4.95 -8.81
C PRO A 272 -15.68 -4.53 -9.67
N SER A 273 -16.59 -5.47 -9.94
CA SER A 273 -17.84 -5.15 -10.64
C SER A 273 -18.69 -4.22 -9.79
N VAL A 274 -19.32 -3.21 -10.41
CA VAL A 274 -20.27 -2.30 -9.75
C VAL A 274 -21.52 -3.02 -9.22
N PHE A 275 -21.78 -4.24 -9.70
CA PHE A 275 -22.87 -5.09 -9.24
C PHE A 275 -22.49 -5.94 -8.02
N ASP A 276 -21.20 -5.97 -7.66
CA ASP A 276 -20.72 -6.67 -6.47
C ASP A 276 -21.16 -5.90 -5.20
N PRO A 277 -21.88 -6.54 -4.25
CA PRO A 277 -22.25 -5.91 -2.99
C PRO A 277 -21.04 -5.37 -2.19
N ASP A 278 -19.86 -5.96 -2.39
CA ASP A 278 -18.60 -5.55 -1.77
C ASP A 278 -17.79 -4.55 -2.61
N TYR A 279 -18.33 -4.02 -3.71
CA TYR A 279 -17.62 -3.11 -4.64
C TYR A 279 -16.86 -2.01 -3.89
N PHE A 280 -17.54 -1.25 -3.03
CA PHE A 280 -16.91 -0.12 -2.33
C PHE A 280 -15.80 -0.57 -1.38
N ARG A 281 -15.97 -1.73 -0.73
CA ARG A 281 -14.97 -2.32 0.14
C ARG A 281 -13.73 -2.74 -0.66
N LYS A 282 -13.90 -3.38 -1.81
CA LYS A 282 -12.80 -3.83 -2.69
C LYS A 282 -12.12 -2.66 -3.41
N SER A 283 -12.89 -1.76 -4.01
CA SER A 283 -12.38 -0.58 -4.72
C SER A 283 -11.68 0.38 -3.77
N GLY A 284 -12.25 0.62 -2.59
CA GLY A 284 -11.62 1.42 -1.55
C GLY A 284 -10.32 0.83 -1.04
N ARG A 285 -10.24 -0.49 -0.89
CA ARG A 285 -8.99 -1.18 -0.56
C ARG A 285 -7.91 -0.94 -1.62
N ARG A 286 -8.26 -1.09 -2.90
CA ARG A 286 -7.31 -0.91 -4.02
C ARG A 286 -6.77 0.51 -4.08
N GLU A 287 -7.64 1.49 -3.88
CA GLU A 287 -7.25 2.90 -3.81
C GLU A 287 -6.36 3.19 -2.58
N PHE A 288 -6.71 2.63 -1.42
CA PHE A 288 -5.90 2.82 -0.22
C PHE A 288 -4.51 2.20 -0.33
N LEU A 289 -4.38 1.03 -0.96
CA LEU A 289 -3.08 0.41 -1.20
C LEU A 289 -2.15 1.32 -2.03
N LYS A 290 -2.68 2.04 -3.03
CA LYS A 290 -1.92 3.04 -3.78
C LYS A 290 -1.44 4.18 -2.88
N TYR A 291 -2.30 4.64 -1.97
CA TYR A 291 -1.99 5.72 -1.03
C TYR A 291 -1.09 5.29 0.15
N LEU A 292 -1.06 4.00 0.47
CA LEU A 292 -0.30 3.45 1.61
C LEU A 292 1.20 3.75 1.49
N HIS A 293 1.75 3.75 0.28
CA HIS A 293 3.16 4.08 0.04
C HIS A 293 3.50 5.49 0.55
N GLU A 294 2.65 6.49 0.28
CA GLU A 294 2.84 7.86 0.75
C GLU A 294 2.80 7.93 2.28
N LYS A 295 1.89 7.17 2.92
CA LYS A 295 1.78 7.14 4.39
C LYS A 295 3.01 6.54 5.06
N ILE A 296 3.57 5.47 4.49
CA ILE A 296 4.74 4.78 5.07
C ILE A 296 6.03 5.57 4.81
N THR A 297 6.14 6.25 3.67
CA THR A 297 7.31 7.06 3.32
C THR A 297 7.31 8.45 3.93
N ALA A 298 6.17 8.93 4.46
CA ALA A 298 6.03 10.25 5.07
C ALA A 298 7.21 10.59 6.02
N PRO A 299 7.81 11.78 5.92
CA PRO A 299 8.91 12.17 6.79
C PRO A 299 8.45 12.25 8.25
N VAL A 300 9.15 11.56 9.15
CA VAL A 300 8.98 11.72 10.60
C VAL A 300 10.04 12.69 11.11
N LEU A 301 9.63 13.70 11.86
CA LEU A 301 10.53 14.65 12.49
C LEU A 301 11.30 13.95 13.63
N PRO A 302 12.60 14.26 13.82
CA PRO A 302 13.36 13.79 14.98
C PRO A 302 12.65 14.18 16.31
N GLY A 303 12.56 13.26 17.27
CA GLY A 303 11.81 13.48 18.53
C GLY A 303 10.30 13.17 18.44
N SER A 304 9.83 12.68 17.29
CA SER A 304 8.44 12.24 17.07
C SER A 304 8.37 10.73 16.81
N GLU A 305 9.14 9.93 17.53
CA GLU A 305 9.25 8.47 17.36
C GLU A 305 7.92 7.74 17.59
N ARG A 306 6.96 8.37 18.29
CA ARG A 306 5.56 7.89 18.38
C ARG A 306 4.92 7.67 17.00
N ASN A 307 5.39 8.37 15.97
CA ASN A 307 4.91 8.20 14.60
C ASN A 307 5.42 6.91 13.94
N TYR A 308 6.43 6.23 14.52
CA TYR A 308 6.88 4.92 14.05
C TYR A 308 5.99 3.78 14.49
N LEU A 309 5.14 3.97 15.51
CA LEU A 309 4.31 2.88 16.05
C LEU A 309 3.46 2.21 14.97
N VAL A 310 2.90 2.99 14.05
CA VAL A 310 2.05 2.48 12.96
C VAL A 310 2.86 1.63 11.99
N SER A 311 4.00 2.12 11.52
CA SER A 311 4.86 1.39 10.59
C SER A 311 5.55 0.19 11.23
N GLN A 312 5.88 0.26 12.52
CA GLN A 312 6.39 -0.87 13.30
C GLN A 312 5.33 -1.97 13.44
N PHE A 313 4.09 -1.59 13.73
CA PHE A 313 2.97 -2.53 13.84
C PHE A 313 2.70 -3.22 12.50
N ILE A 314 2.71 -2.46 11.40
CA ILE A 314 2.62 -3.02 10.04
C ILE A 314 3.78 -3.98 9.75
N ALA A 315 5.02 -3.60 10.07
CA ALA A 315 6.19 -4.45 9.85
C ALA A 315 6.10 -5.76 10.65
N GLU A 316 5.69 -5.71 11.91
CA GLU A 316 5.48 -6.90 12.75
C GLU A 316 4.34 -7.79 12.20
N TYR A 317 3.23 -7.19 11.77
CA TYR A 317 2.13 -7.89 11.12
C TYR A 317 2.59 -8.61 9.84
N LEU A 318 3.33 -7.92 8.95
CA LEU A 318 3.90 -8.51 7.74
C LEU A 318 4.92 -9.62 8.05
N ALA A 319 5.67 -9.49 9.16
CA ALA A 319 6.65 -10.48 9.55
C ALA A 319 6.06 -11.73 10.22
N THR A 320 4.79 -11.71 10.66
CA THR A 320 4.23 -12.75 11.54
C THR A 320 2.82 -13.25 11.18
N CYS A 321 2.01 -12.47 10.49
CA CYS A 321 0.58 -12.77 10.29
C CYS A 321 0.20 -13.07 8.82
N VAL A 322 1.06 -12.76 7.85
CA VAL A 322 0.77 -12.97 6.42
C VAL A 322 1.44 -14.23 5.86
N GLU A 323 0.78 -14.84 4.88
CA GLU A 323 1.29 -15.98 4.12
C GLU A 323 1.30 -15.66 2.60
N PRO A 324 2.44 -15.81 1.90
CA PRO A 324 3.76 -16.16 2.43
C PRO A 324 4.33 -15.09 3.35
N ARG A 325 5.11 -15.54 4.34
CA ARG A 325 5.78 -14.65 5.29
C ARG A 325 6.65 -13.62 4.57
N ILE A 326 6.55 -12.35 4.99
CA ILE A 326 7.38 -11.28 4.46
C ILE A 326 8.65 -11.14 5.30
N ASP A 327 9.78 -11.11 4.60
CA ASP A 327 11.15 -11.04 5.11
C ASP A 327 11.65 -9.58 5.22
N GLY A 328 11.01 -8.65 4.52
CA GLY A 328 11.36 -7.25 4.56
C GLY A 328 10.46 -6.39 3.67
N VAL A 329 10.77 -5.11 3.62
CA VAL A 329 10.01 -4.13 2.84
C VAL A 329 10.93 -3.26 2.00
N ILE A 330 10.47 -2.88 0.81
CA ILE A 330 11.09 -1.88 -0.06
C ILE A 330 10.19 -0.65 -0.10
N PHE A 331 10.79 0.53 -0.06
CA PHE A 331 10.09 1.81 -0.15
C PHE A 331 11.00 2.87 -0.75
N LYS A 332 10.41 3.88 -1.39
CA LYS A 332 11.16 4.97 -2.01
C LYS A 332 11.91 5.82 -0.98
N SER A 333 13.11 6.26 -1.32
CA SER A 333 13.84 7.21 -0.49
C SER A 333 13.24 8.60 -0.63
N VAL A 334 12.98 9.24 0.51
CA VAL A 334 12.58 10.65 0.56
C VAL A 334 13.78 11.56 0.30
N GLN A 335 14.99 11.11 0.66
CA GLN A 335 16.22 11.90 0.51
C GLN A 335 16.81 11.84 -0.90
N ASP A 336 16.63 10.71 -1.60
CA ASP A 336 17.03 10.53 -2.99
C ASP A 336 15.84 9.96 -3.79
N PRO A 337 15.06 10.82 -4.48
CA PRO A 337 13.89 10.37 -5.24
C PRO A 337 14.17 9.34 -6.34
N SER A 338 15.44 9.17 -6.73
CA SER A 338 15.86 8.16 -7.71
C SER A 338 16.21 6.81 -7.07
N GLY A 339 16.28 6.73 -5.74
CA GLY A 339 16.71 5.57 -4.99
C GLY A 339 15.59 4.97 -4.14
N SER A 340 15.73 3.68 -3.85
CA SER A 340 14.81 2.95 -2.96
C SER A 340 15.61 2.30 -1.84
N ASN A 341 14.98 2.28 -0.67
CA ASN A 341 15.48 1.66 0.55
C ASN A 341 14.92 0.25 0.70
N ILE A 342 15.62 -0.58 1.45
CA ILE A 342 15.18 -1.90 1.86
C ILE A 342 15.39 -2.06 3.36
N THR A 343 14.38 -2.58 4.05
CA THR A 343 14.50 -3.01 5.43
C THR A 343 14.27 -4.51 5.52
N LEU A 344 15.26 -5.27 5.98
CA LEU A 344 15.13 -6.70 6.27
C LEU A 344 14.85 -6.91 7.76
N PHE A 345 13.87 -7.76 8.05
CA PHE A 345 13.38 -8.01 9.40
C PHE A 345 14.31 -8.93 10.20
N SER A 346 14.12 -8.93 11.53
CA SER A 346 14.98 -9.61 12.49
C SER A 346 15.24 -11.08 12.15
N HIS A 347 14.22 -11.83 11.72
CA HIS A 347 14.37 -13.27 11.41
C HIS A 347 15.22 -13.56 10.17
N VAL A 348 15.52 -12.54 9.36
CA VAL A 348 16.37 -12.65 8.17
C VAL A 348 17.82 -12.35 8.50
N VAL A 349 18.07 -11.47 9.47
CA VAL A 349 19.39 -10.85 9.68
C VAL A 349 20.05 -11.24 11.00
N CYS A 350 19.28 -11.74 11.96
CA CYS A 350 19.78 -12.13 13.27
C CYS A 350 20.15 -13.61 13.33
N VAL A 351 21.21 -13.91 14.08
CA VAL A 351 21.49 -15.24 14.59
C VAL A 351 20.78 -15.38 15.94
N GLU A 352 20.13 -16.52 16.22
CA GLU A 352 19.64 -16.76 17.57
C GLU A 352 20.81 -16.91 18.54
N THR A 353 20.71 -16.21 19.67
CA THR A 353 21.70 -16.25 20.75
C THR A 353 21.21 -17.10 21.90
N ALA A 354 22.13 -17.59 22.74
CA ALA A 354 21.77 -18.31 23.95
C ALA A 354 20.86 -17.46 24.84
N LEU A 355 19.82 -18.08 25.39
CA LEU A 355 18.96 -17.45 26.39
C LEU A 355 19.65 -17.56 27.74
N GLN A 356 20.04 -16.42 28.29
CA GLN A 356 20.48 -16.29 29.68
C GLN A 356 19.31 -15.76 30.50
N TRP A 357 19.08 -16.35 31.66
CA TRP A 357 18.02 -15.93 32.56
C TRP A 357 18.49 -15.98 34.01
N GLU A 358 17.89 -15.12 34.81
CA GLU A 358 18.05 -15.06 36.26
C GLU A 358 16.65 -15.01 36.88
N PHE A 359 16.39 -15.88 37.85
CA PHE A 359 15.16 -15.87 38.63
C PHE A 359 15.45 -16.38 40.04
N ASP A 360 15.13 -15.57 41.06
CA ASP A 360 15.34 -15.91 42.47
C ASP A 360 16.78 -16.39 42.79
N GLY A 361 17.78 -15.65 42.28
CA GLY A 361 19.20 -15.97 42.43
C GLY A 361 19.68 -17.19 41.61
N SER A 362 18.77 -17.92 40.97
CA SER A 362 19.11 -19.02 40.07
C SER A 362 19.45 -18.45 38.70
N HIS A 363 20.59 -18.88 38.16
CA HIS A 363 21.05 -18.52 36.83
C HIS A 363 20.99 -19.73 35.91
N GLY A 364 20.54 -19.54 34.68
CA GLY A 364 20.56 -20.59 33.69
C GLY A 364 20.95 -20.06 32.32
N VAL A 365 21.60 -20.95 31.56
CA VAL A 365 21.88 -20.73 30.15
C VAL A 365 21.22 -21.84 29.38
N ARG A 366 20.35 -21.46 28.43
CA ARG A 366 19.84 -22.37 27.42
C ARG A 366 20.51 -22.00 26.10
N GLY A 367 21.05 -22.99 25.41
CA GLY A 367 21.65 -22.78 24.08
C GLY A 367 20.68 -22.10 23.10
N PRO A 368 21.19 -21.48 22.03
CA PRO A 368 20.36 -20.81 21.04
C PRO A 368 19.31 -21.76 20.48
N ARG A 369 18.13 -21.24 20.18
CA ARG A 369 17.11 -22.01 19.46
C ARG A 369 17.63 -22.31 18.05
N GLN A 370 17.22 -23.44 17.48
CA GLN A 370 17.52 -23.71 16.08
C GLN A 370 16.85 -22.63 15.21
N SER A 371 17.66 -21.89 14.47
CA SER A 371 17.20 -20.86 13.54
C SER A 371 17.95 -20.99 12.22
N ASP A 372 17.36 -20.45 11.16
CA ASP A 372 18.11 -20.23 9.94
C ASP A 372 19.28 -19.27 10.22
N PRO A 373 20.43 -19.45 9.53
CA PRO A 373 21.47 -18.43 9.54
C PRO A 373 20.99 -17.17 8.81
N PRO A 374 21.62 -16.00 9.07
CA PRO A 374 21.33 -14.77 8.37
C PRO A 374 21.40 -14.93 6.85
N ARG A 375 20.39 -14.40 6.15
CA ARG A 375 20.25 -14.52 4.70
C ARG A 375 20.99 -13.42 3.93
N ILE A 376 21.79 -12.63 4.62
CA ILE A 376 22.56 -11.50 4.09
C ILE A 376 24.00 -11.56 4.60
N SER A 377 24.96 -11.24 3.74
CA SER A 377 26.39 -11.24 4.06
C SER A 377 27.09 -10.01 3.50
N TYR A 378 28.10 -9.54 4.23
CA TYR A 378 28.97 -8.45 3.82
C TYR A 378 29.84 -8.87 2.62
N VAL A 379 30.08 -7.93 1.70
CA VAL A 379 30.99 -8.12 0.57
C VAL A 379 32.36 -7.54 0.94
N ASN A 380 33.38 -8.40 0.99
CA ASN A 380 34.76 -7.98 1.26
C ASN A 380 35.23 -6.94 0.23
N GLU A 381 36.14 -6.05 0.66
CA GLU A 381 36.71 -4.99 -0.19
C GLU A 381 35.69 -3.95 -0.70
N SER A 382 34.46 -3.94 -0.18
CA SER A 382 33.42 -2.98 -0.57
C SER A 382 33.37 -1.72 0.31
N LEU A 383 34.26 -1.60 1.30
CA LEU A 383 34.25 -0.51 2.28
C LEU A 383 34.66 0.81 1.62
N VAL A 384 33.88 1.87 1.86
CA VAL A 384 34.18 3.22 1.35
C VAL A 384 33.90 4.24 2.45
N GLN A 385 34.87 5.11 2.69
CA GLN A 385 34.70 6.30 3.51
C GLN A 385 34.27 7.49 2.64
N HIS A 386 33.30 8.25 3.11
CA HIS A 386 32.73 9.42 2.46
C HIS A 386 32.96 10.64 3.35
N SER A 387 33.55 11.68 2.77
CA SER A 387 33.63 13.01 3.39
C SER A 387 32.56 13.89 2.76
N ILE A 388 31.67 14.45 3.57
CA ILE A 388 30.54 15.23 3.06
C ILE A 388 30.99 16.64 2.71
N ALA A 389 31.07 16.93 1.41
CA ALA A 389 31.53 18.22 0.92
C ALA A 389 30.45 19.31 0.97
N ALA A 390 29.18 18.95 0.72
CA ALA A 390 28.05 19.89 0.67
C ALA A 390 26.72 19.16 0.90
N VAL A 391 25.68 19.93 1.27
CA VAL A 391 24.29 19.48 1.36
C VAL A 391 23.43 20.40 0.50
N GLU A 392 22.63 19.85 -0.41
CA GLU A 392 21.72 20.61 -1.27
C GLU A 392 20.34 20.72 -0.61
N TYR A 393 19.80 21.94 -0.53
CA TYR A 393 18.45 22.21 -0.06
C TYR A 393 17.60 22.76 -1.21
N ARG A 394 16.41 22.19 -1.42
CA ARG A 394 15.42 22.67 -2.40
C ARG A 394 14.12 22.99 -1.67
N PRO A 395 13.92 24.23 -1.21
CA PRO A 395 12.69 24.60 -0.53
C PRO A 395 11.52 24.63 -1.52
N VAL A 396 10.32 24.37 -1.01
CA VAL A 396 9.06 24.65 -1.71
C VAL A 396 8.48 25.91 -1.06
N ASP A 397 8.69 27.04 -1.72
CA ASP A 397 8.31 28.34 -1.20
C ASP A 397 6.83 28.62 -1.50
N ASN A 398 6.03 28.77 -0.45
CA ASN A 398 4.63 29.20 -0.55
C ASN A 398 4.53 30.65 -0.05
N VAL A 399 4.00 31.54 -0.88
CA VAL A 399 3.78 32.94 -0.48
C VAL A 399 2.66 32.99 0.56
N ILE A 400 2.96 33.51 1.75
CA ILE A 400 1.97 33.72 2.82
C ILE A 400 1.50 35.17 2.73
N LEU A 401 0.19 35.40 2.60
CA LEU A 401 -0.38 36.74 2.66
C LEU A 401 -0.38 37.25 4.10
N GLU A 402 0.19 38.43 4.31
CA GLU A 402 0.09 39.12 5.59
C GLU A 402 -1.35 39.60 5.78
N ASN A 403 -2.03 39.12 6.83
CA ASN A 403 -3.34 39.64 7.19
C ASN A 403 -3.19 41.11 7.59
N ALA A 404 -3.60 42.02 6.69
CA ALA A 404 -3.73 43.42 7.01
C ALA A 404 -4.72 43.54 8.19
N LYS A 405 -4.21 43.93 9.37
CA LYS A 405 -5.07 44.40 10.44
C LYS A 405 -5.87 45.56 9.86
N SER A 406 -7.18 45.37 9.71
CA SER A 406 -8.13 46.45 9.49
C SER A 406 -7.95 47.44 10.64
N CYS A 407 -7.22 48.51 10.38
CA CYS A 407 -7.22 49.69 11.21
C CYS A 407 -8.60 50.33 11.01
N GLU A 408 -9.60 49.86 11.74
CA GLU A 408 -10.84 50.59 11.93
C GLU A 408 -10.49 51.85 12.70
N THR A 409 -10.22 52.93 11.99
CA THR A 409 -10.29 54.29 12.53
C THR A 409 -11.75 54.59 12.84
N THR A 410 -12.07 54.61 14.14
CA THR A 410 -13.22 55.30 14.74
C THR A 410 -13.29 56.76 14.37
#